data_AF-A0A972ASK4-F1
#
_entry.id   AF-A0A972ASK4-F1
#
_cell.length_a   1.000
_cell.length_b   1.000
_cell.length_c   1.000
_cell.angle_alpha   90.00
_cell.angle_beta   90.00
_cell.angle_gamma   90.00
#
_symmetry.space_group_name_H-M   'P 1'
#
loop_
_entity.id
_entity.type
_entity.pdbx_description
1 polymer ?
#
loop_
_entity_poly.entity_id
_entity_poly.type
_entity_poly.pdbx_seq_one_letter_code
_entity_poly.pdbx_strand_id
1 'polypeptide(L)' 'MKMLKEIDMDVQLYDKVKKLEHEIGEIKLMLLKLGRIKKAGEPISLEGIWGGIEVTEEDIKASKKSLFPQDYNDL' A
#
# COMPACT_ATOMS: atom_id res chain seq x y z
N MET A 1 6.57 -9.75 50.76
CA MET A 1 5.11 -9.79 50.48
C MET A 1 4.62 -8.57 49.68
N LYS A 2 5.04 -7.32 49.98
CA LYS A 2 4.60 -6.11 49.26
C LYS A 2 5.05 -6.06 47.80
N MET A 3 6.35 -6.31 47.53
CA MET A 3 6.90 -6.33 46.16
C MET A 3 6.21 -7.34 45.21
N LEU A 4 5.82 -8.52 45.71
CA LEU A 4 5.12 -9.53 44.91
C LEU A 4 3.74 -9.03 44.45
N LYS A 5 3.06 -8.22 45.26
CA LYS A 5 1.76 -7.62 44.89
C LYS A 5 1.91 -6.48 43.89
N GLU A 6 2.99 -5.71 43.98
CA GLU A 6 3.30 -4.65 43.02
C GLU A 6 3.63 -5.25 41.64
N ILE A 7 4.46 -6.30 41.60
CA ILE A 7 4.79 -7.02 40.35
C ILE A 7 3.53 -7.63 39.70
N ASP A 8 2.66 -8.27 40.49
CA ASP A 8 1.40 -8.84 39.99
C ASP A 8 0.46 -7.75 39.41
N MET A 9 0.42 -6.59 40.06
CA MET A 9 -0.36 -5.43 39.60
C MET A 9 0.20 -4.85 38.30
N ASP A 10 1.52 -4.73 38.18
CA ASP A 10 2.20 -4.24 36.99
C ASP A 10 1.96 -5.16 35.78
N VAL A 11 2.00 -6.48 35.99
CA VAL A 11 1.71 -7.48 34.95
C VAL A 11 0.26 -7.36 34.47
N GLN A 12 -0.69 -7.25 35.40
CA GLN A 12 -2.11 -7.07 35.06
C GLN A 12 -2.37 -5.75 34.33
N LEU A 13 -1.66 -4.68 34.69
CA LEU A 13 -1.75 -3.39 34.01
C LEU A 13 -1.21 -3.49 32.58
N TYR A 14 -0.05 -4.11 32.39
CA TYR A 14 0.55 -4.32 31.08
C TYR A 14 -0.39 -5.10 30.15
N ASP A 15 -0.99 -6.19 30.63
CA ASP A 15 -1.93 -6.98 29.83
C ASP A 15 -3.16 -6.19 29.40
N LYS A 16 -3.67 -5.31 30.26
CA LYS A 16 -4.79 -4.42 29.92
C LYS A 16 -4.39 -3.37 28.88
N VAL A 17 -3.22 -2.76 29.03
CA VAL A 17 -2.71 -1.78 28.06
C VAL A 17 -2.50 -2.45 26.70
N LYS A 18 -1.89 -3.63 26.67
CA LYS A 18 -1.65 -4.40 25.45
C LYS A 18 -2.95 -4.75 24.71
N LYS A 19 -4.02 -5.08 25.44
CA LYS A 19 -5.36 -5.31 24.86
C LYS A 19 -5.93 -4.04 24.24
N LEU A 20 -5.84 -2.91 24.95
CA LEU A 20 -6.31 -1.62 24.43
C LEU A 20 -5.55 -1.20 23.17
N GLU A 21 -4.23 -1.38 23.14
CA GLU A 21 -3.41 -1.09 21.96
C GLU A 21 -3.84 -1.91 20.74
N HIS A 22 -4.14 -3.20 20.95
CA HIS A 22 -4.64 -4.08 19.90
C HIS A 22 -6.02 -3.63 19.37
N GLU A 23 -6.98 -3.37 20.26
CA GLU A 23 -8.33 -2.92 19.89
C GLU A 23 -8.31 -1.58 19.15
N ILE A 24 -7.48 -0.63 19.60
CA ILE A 24 -7.27 0.65 18.91
C ILE A 24 -6.67 0.44 17.52
N GLY A 25 -5.75 -0.52 17.37
CA GLY A 25 -5.18 -0.90 16.08
C GLY A 25 -6.25 -1.41 15.10
N GLU A 26 -7.12 -2.31 15.54
CA GLU A 26 -8.23 -2.83 14.74
C GLU A 26 -9.20 -1.72 14.32
N ILE A 27 -9.56 -0.81 15.24
CA ILE A 27 -10.42 0.33 14.92
C ILE A 27 -9.80 1.24 13.86
N LYS A 28 -8.50 1.55 13.95
CA LYS A 28 -7.79 2.35 12.94
C LYS A 28 -7.81 1.66 11.58
N LEU A 29 -7.59 0.34 11.53
CA LEU A 29 -7.67 -0.42 10.29
C LEU A 29 -9.07 -0.40 9.69
N MET A 30 -10.11 -0.55 10.52
CA MET A 30 -11.50 -0.47 10.09
C MET A 30 -11.84 0.92 9.53
N LEU A 31 -11.41 2.00 10.18
CA LEU A 31 -11.62 3.37 9.70
C LEU A 31 -10.87 3.64 8.39
N LEU A 32 -9.64 3.14 8.24
CA LEU A 32 -8.89 3.23 6.99
C LEU A 32 -9.60 2.46 5.86
N LYS A 33 -10.14 1.27 6.15
CA LYS A 33 -10.96 0.52 5.19
C LYS A 33 -12.22 1.31 4.84
N LEU A 34 -12.95 1.84 5.83
CA LEU A 34 -14.16 2.63 5.61
C LEU A 34 -13.90 3.89 4.77
N GLY A 35 -12.80 4.61 5.05
CA GLY A 35 -12.36 5.77 4.27
C GLY A 35 -11.77 5.42 2.88
N ARG A 36 -11.40 4.15 2.66
CA ARG A 36 -11.04 3.58 1.35
C ARG A 36 -12.23 2.95 0.63
N ILE A 37 -13.35 2.70 1.30
CA ILE A 37 -14.68 2.62 0.68
C ILE A 37 -15.13 4.05 0.32
N LYS A 38 -14.21 4.84 -0.27
CA LYS A 38 -14.63 5.84 -1.24
C LYS A 38 -15.17 5.01 -2.38
N LYS A 39 -16.47 5.22 -2.65
CA LYS A 39 -17.24 4.73 -3.80
C LYS A 39 -16.32 4.11 -4.85
N ALA A 40 -16.53 2.84 -5.19
CA ALA A 40 -15.98 2.29 -6.42
C ALA A 40 -16.10 3.41 -7.46
N GLY A 41 -14.96 3.95 -7.91
CA GLY A 41 -14.96 5.09 -8.81
C GLY A 41 -15.91 4.75 -9.96
N GLU A 42 -16.66 5.74 -10.46
CA GLU A 42 -17.55 5.50 -11.59
C GLU A 42 -16.80 4.67 -12.64
N PRO A 43 -17.41 3.60 -13.18
CA PRO A 43 -16.75 2.74 -14.14
C PRO A 43 -16.15 3.61 -15.25
N ILE A 44 -14.82 3.61 -15.34
CA ILE A 44 -14.14 4.38 -16.37
C ILE A 44 -14.34 3.60 -17.67
N SER A 45 -14.89 4.26 -18.70
CA SER A 45 -15.04 3.65 -20.02
C SER A 45 -13.66 3.27 -20.58
N LEU A 46 -13.50 2.00 -20.96
CA LEU A 46 -12.30 1.47 -21.62
C LEU A 46 -12.42 1.52 -23.16
N GLU A 47 -13.48 2.15 -23.68
CA GLU A 47 -13.81 2.18 -25.11
C GLU A 47 -12.71 2.85 -25.95
N GLY A 48 -11.94 3.79 -25.36
CA GLY A 48 -10.73 4.37 -25.96
C GLY A 48 -9.44 3.56 -25.72
N ILE A 49 -9.44 2.58 -24.81
CA ILE A 49 -8.29 1.69 -24.54
C ILE A 49 -8.32 0.46 -25.44
N TRP A 50 -9.52 -0.03 -25.80
CA TRP A 50 -9.70 -1.21 -26.64
C TRP A 50 -9.27 -1.03 -28.10
N GLY A 51 -9.15 0.21 -28.58
CA GLY A 51 -8.67 0.49 -29.94
C GLY A 51 -7.23 0.04 -30.18
N GLY A 52 -6.47 -0.23 -29.10
CA GLY A 52 -5.03 -0.37 -29.17
C GLY A 52 -4.38 0.96 -29.57
N ILE A 53 -3.14 1.16 -29.18
CA ILE A 53 -2.30 2.16 -29.82
C ILE A 53 -1.45 1.38 -30.82
N GLU A 54 -1.51 1.75 -32.09
CA GLU A 54 -0.58 1.22 -33.08
C GLU A 54 0.83 1.65 -32.66
N VAL A 55 1.65 0.69 -32.25
CA VAL A 55 3.04 0.96 -31.87
C VAL A 55 3.84 1.02 -33.16
N THR A 56 4.29 2.22 -33.52
CA THR A 56 5.12 2.44 -34.71
C THR A 56 6.59 2.12 -34.44
N GLU A 57 7.39 1.95 -35.49
CA GLU A 57 8.85 1.77 -35.35
C GLU A 57 9.50 2.98 -34.68
N GLU A 58 8.96 4.18 -34.90
CA GLU A 58 9.37 5.42 -34.24
C GLU A 58 9.15 5.37 -32.73
N ASP A 59 8.00 4.85 -32.28
CA ASP A 59 7.68 4.68 -30.85
C ASP A 59 8.64 3.68 -30.19
N ILE A 60 8.97 2.60 -30.89
CA ILE A 60 9.94 1.60 -30.43
C ILE A 60 11.33 2.22 -30.31
N LYS A 61 11.76 2.99 -31.31
CA LYS A 61 13.08 3.66 -31.31
C LYS A 61 13.20 4.71 -30.22
N ALA A 62 12.17 5.52 -30.02
CA ALA A 62 12.11 6.51 -28.94
C ALA A 62 12.17 5.82 -27.56
N SER A 63 11.39 4.75 -27.38
CA SER A 63 11.39 3.97 -26.15
C SER A 63 12.75 3.32 -25.88
N LYS A 64 13.39 2.73 -26.89
CA LYS A 64 14.74 2.15 -26.77
C LYS A 64 15.78 3.20 -26.38
N LYS A 65 15.76 4.38 -26.99
CA LYS A 65 16.67 5.49 -26.64
C LYS A 65 16.47 5.98 -25.20
N SER A 66 15.22 6.00 -24.73
CA SER A 66 14.91 6.39 -23.35
C SER A 66 15.31 5.32 -22.33
N LEU A 67 15.06 4.05 -22.62
CA LEU A 67 15.29 2.93 -21.70
C LEU A 67 16.76 2.49 -21.68
N PHE A 68 17.45 2.64 -22.81
CA PHE A 68 18.85 2.28 -22.98
C PHE A 68 19.59 3.50 -23.57
N PRO A 69 19.98 4.48 -22.72
CA PRO A 69 20.65 5.71 -23.18
C PRO A 69 22.06 5.49 -23.73
N GLN A 70 22.59 4.27 -23.61
CA GLN A 70 23.91 3.88 -24.07
C GLN A 70 23.77 3.13 -25.40
N ASP A 71 24.35 3.66 -26.47
CA ASP A 71 24.43 2.96 -27.75
C ASP A 71 25.41 1.79 -27.62
N TYR A 72 24.90 0.56 -27.63
CA TYR A 72 25.73 -0.66 -27.75
C TYR A 72 26.23 -0.86 -29.20
N ASN A 73 26.77 0.18 -29.83
CA ASN A 73 27.46 0.09 -31.12
C ASN A 73 28.99 0.02 -30.99
N ASP A 74 29.51 -0.11 -29.77
CA ASP A 74 30.95 -0.30 -29.49
C ASP A 74 31.29 -1.76 -29.11
N LEU A 75 30.83 -2.74 -29.91
CA LEU A 75 31.26 -4.15 -29.84
C LEU A 75 31.43 -4.76 -31.23
#